data_AF-A0A921E1D2-F1
#
_entry.id   AF-A0A921E1D2-F1
#
_cell.length_a   1.000
_cell.length_b   1.000
_cell.length_c   1.000
_cell.angle_alpha   90.00
_cell.angle_beta   90.00
_cell.angle_gamma   90.00
#
_symmetry.space_group_name_H-M   'P 1'
#
loop_
_entity.id
_entity.type
_entity.pdbx_description
1 polymer ?
#
loop_
_entity_poly.entity_id
_entity_poly.type
_entity_poly.pdbx_seq_one_letter_code
_entity_poly.pdbx_strand_id
1 'polypeptide(L)'
;MPAPRLALFVLEALPNARAVRRFVADHAKQIAFVGLSNAERPGTGGLTGQVRRHLARSGAGFLPYLAVNFGLPDLLRPLAPLGQRLAGSRDLPEATPLATLCRRLGIPALRIDDVNGAEVAQAFADHAPDLIIAFHFDQIFSETTLARAPLGGINVHPSLLPLHRGPVPTIHALAEAKGAFGVTIHRLAAAIDTGAILAQEAVALPAEVTATRAAVRLHDQGRVLMDRLLGQIEAEGTVPPGRTVPVQPYCGFPDRALLARMRRDGLRLTDARDLQDAMTLSRGD
;
A
#
# COMPACT_ATOMS: atom_id res chain seq x y z
N MET A 1 4.42 6.62 -28.02
CA MET A 1 5.67 6.14 -27.38
C MET A 1 5.39 4.78 -26.76
N PRO A 2 6.38 3.90 -26.52
CA PRO A 2 6.11 2.66 -25.80
C PRO A 2 5.61 2.97 -24.38
N ALA A 3 4.69 2.14 -23.87
CA ALA A 3 4.23 2.24 -22.49
C ALA A 3 5.41 2.10 -21.51
N PRO A 4 5.44 2.88 -20.41
CA PRO A 4 6.54 2.82 -19.46
C PRO A 4 6.62 1.44 -18.79
N ARG A 5 7.84 0.91 -18.66
CA ARG A 5 8.11 -0.30 -17.88
C ARG A 5 8.07 0.02 -16.38
N LEU A 6 7.34 -0.79 -15.61
CA LEU A 6 7.01 -0.46 -14.22
C LEU A 6 7.85 -1.28 -13.23
N ALA A 7 8.48 -0.63 -12.26
CA ALA A 7 8.97 -1.27 -11.04
C ALA A 7 7.97 -1.04 -9.92
N LEU A 8 7.22 -2.08 -9.55
CA LEU A 8 6.16 -1.98 -8.54
C LEU A 8 6.70 -2.42 -7.17
N PHE A 9 6.59 -1.56 -6.16
CA PHE A 9 6.98 -1.82 -4.79
C PHE A 9 5.78 -1.82 -3.85
N VAL A 10 5.63 -2.89 -3.07
CA VAL A 10 4.42 -3.16 -2.28
C VAL A 10 4.79 -3.81 -0.95
N LEU A 11 4.21 -3.34 0.15
CA LEU A 11 3.98 -4.17 1.32
C LEU A 11 2.56 -4.75 1.21
N GLU A 12 2.44 -6.01 0.79
CA GLU A 12 1.12 -6.63 0.60
C GLU A 12 0.45 -6.84 1.96
N ALA A 13 -0.73 -6.26 2.14
CA ALA A 13 -1.50 -6.28 3.38
C ALA A 13 -3.00 -6.29 3.06
N LEU A 14 -3.86 -6.66 4.01
CA LEU A 14 -5.31 -6.71 3.79
C LEU A 14 -5.85 -5.43 3.11
N PRO A 15 -5.46 -4.20 3.53
CA PRO A 15 -5.98 -2.98 2.92
C PRO A 15 -5.74 -2.84 1.42
N ASN A 16 -4.66 -3.40 0.88
CA ASN A 16 -4.26 -3.16 -0.51
C ASN A 16 -4.30 -4.42 -1.39
N ALA A 17 -4.35 -5.61 -0.80
CA ALA A 17 -3.98 -6.81 -1.51
C ALA A 17 -4.84 -7.06 -2.75
N ARG A 18 -6.17 -6.88 -2.66
CA ARG A 18 -7.07 -7.04 -3.81
C ARG A 18 -6.79 -6.01 -4.89
N ALA A 19 -6.68 -4.73 -4.52
CA ALA A 19 -6.38 -3.63 -5.44
C ALA A 19 -5.05 -3.86 -6.17
N VAL A 20 -3.99 -4.22 -5.45
CA VAL A 20 -2.66 -4.45 -6.01
C VAL A 20 -2.62 -5.71 -6.88
N ARG A 21 -3.27 -6.80 -6.47
CA ARG A 21 -3.35 -8.03 -7.29
C ARG A 21 -4.08 -7.78 -8.61
N ARG A 22 -5.19 -7.03 -8.58
CA ARG A 22 -5.88 -6.58 -9.81
C ARG A 22 -4.98 -5.71 -10.67
N PHE A 23 -4.32 -4.72 -10.09
CA PHE A 23 -3.33 -3.88 -10.78
C PHE A 23 -2.26 -4.72 -11.49
N VAL A 24 -1.69 -5.71 -10.80
CA VAL A 24 -0.64 -6.58 -11.35
C VAL A 24 -1.15 -7.46 -12.48
N ALA A 25 -2.40 -7.94 -12.39
CA ALA A 25 -3.01 -8.70 -13.47
C ALA A 25 -3.29 -7.83 -14.71
N ASP A 26 -3.84 -6.64 -14.50
CA ASP A 26 -4.22 -5.70 -15.56
C ASP A 26 -2.98 -5.15 -16.29
N HIS A 27 -1.88 -4.90 -15.56
CA HIS A 27 -0.64 -4.31 -16.07
C HIS A 27 0.51 -5.30 -16.26
N ALA A 28 0.23 -6.61 -16.27
CA ALA A 28 1.24 -7.67 -16.27
C ALA A 28 2.34 -7.50 -17.34
N LYS A 29 1.97 -7.01 -18.53
CA LYS A 29 2.89 -6.79 -19.65
C LYS A 29 3.81 -5.58 -19.48
N GLN A 30 3.41 -4.60 -18.66
CA GLN A 30 4.17 -3.38 -18.40
C GLN A 30 5.11 -3.54 -17.20
N ILE A 31 4.80 -4.44 -16.27
CA ILE A 31 5.58 -4.62 -15.04
C ILE A 31 6.91 -5.32 -15.36
N ALA A 32 8.00 -4.61 -15.11
CA ALA A 32 9.36 -5.10 -15.24
C ALA A 32 9.73 -6.07 -14.12
N PHE A 33 9.40 -5.71 -12.87
CA PHE A 33 9.48 -6.57 -11.70
C PHE A 33 8.62 -6.04 -10.55
N VAL A 34 8.39 -6.89 -9.54
CA VAL A 34 7.70 -6.55 -8.29
C VAL A 34 8.63 -6.70 -7.09
N GLY A 35 8.83 -5.63 -6.33
CA GLY A 35 9.50 -5.62 -5.02
C GLY A 35 8.49 -5.79 -3.88
N LEU A 36 8.53 -6.92 -3.20
CA LEU A 36 7.70 -7.24 -2.03
C LEU A 36 8.45 -6.91 -0.75
N SER A 37 8.02 -5.90 0.00
CA SER A 37 8.68 -5.54 1.26
C SER A 37 8.63 -6.67 2.28
N ASN A 38 9.75 -6.88 2.97
CA ASN A 38 9.78 -7.62 4.22
C ASN A 38 9.44 -6.69 5.39
N ALA A 39 8.19 -6.71 5.86
CA ALA A 39 7.78 -5.94 7.04
C ALA A 39 8.58 -6.29 8.30
N GLU A 40 9.01 -7.55 8.43
CA GLU A 40 9.72 -8.09 9.60
C GLU A 40 11.24 -8.07 9.43
N ARG A 41 11.76 -7.27 8.50
CA ARG A 41 13.20 -7.15 8.24
C ARG A 41 14.00 -6.79 9.50
N PRO A 42 15.25 -7.27 9.65
CA PRO A 42 16.08 -6.97 10.82
C PRO A 42 16.24 -5.48 11.12
N GLY A 43 16.30 -4.64 10.07
CA GLY A 43 16.39 -3.18 10.21
C GLY A 43 15.21 -2.52 10.93
N THR A 44 14.04 -3.18 11.00
CA THR A 44 12.90 -2.72 11.80
C THR A 44 12.87 -3.37 13.18
N GLY A 45 13.89 -4.15 13.59
CA GLY A 45 13.91 -4.90 14.84
C GLY A 45 13.01 -6.15 14.83
N GLY A 46 12.63 -6.63 13.65
CA GLY A 46 11.81 -7.83 13.47
C GLY A 46 10.40 -7.70 14.04
N LEU A 47 9.66 -8.82 14.07
CA LEU A 47 8.30 -8.87 14.60
C LEU A 47 8.24 -8.46 16.08
N THR A 48 9.10 -9.04 16.93
CA THR A 48 9.12 -8.78 18.37
C THR A 48 9.42 -7.32 18.70
N GLY A 49 10.39 -6.71 18.01
CA GLY A 49 10.72 -5.30 18.20
C GLY A 49 9.57 -4.38 17.78
N GLN A 50 8.91 -4.68 16.68
CA GLN A 50 7.73 -3.94 16.22
C GLN A 50 6.58 -4.01 17.21
N VAL A 51 6.22 -5.22 17.66
CA VAL A 51 5.16 -5.42 18.66
C VAL A 51 5.47 -4.65 19.94
N ARG A 52 6.72 -4.71 20.44
CA ARG A 52 7.14 -3.96 21.63
C ARG A 52 6.96 -2.45 21.45
N ARG A 53 7.35 -1.90 20.29
CA ARG A 53 7.20 -0.46 20.00
C ARG A 53 5.73 -0.03 19.91
N HIS A 54 4.88 -0.83 19.26
CA HIS A 54 3.45 -0.55 19.20
C HIS A 54 2.76 -0.68 20.56
N LEU A 55 3.14 -1.66 21.38
CA LEU A 55 2.67 -1.76 22.76
C LEU A 55 3.09 -0.56 23.60
N ALA A 56 4.34 -0.10 23.47
CA ALA A 56 4.81 1.09 24.18
C ALA A 56 4.01 2.34 23.75
N ARG A 57 3.90 2.60 22.44
CA ARG A 57 3.24 3.80 21.88
C ARG A 57 1.73 3.79 22.01
N SER A 58 1.09 2.71 21.57
CA SER A 58 -0.36 2.61 21.29
C SER A 58 -1.08 1.72 22.31
N GLY A 59 -0.38 0.85 23.01
CA GLY A 59 -0.96 -0.12 23.94
C GLY A 59 -1.61 -1.32 23.25
N ALA A 60 -2.09 -2.28 24.05
CA ALA A 60 -2.64 -3.55 23.54
C ALA A 60 -3.90 -3.38 22.67
N GLY A 61 -4.64 -2.29 22.83
CA GLY A 61 -5.84 -2.01 22.03
C GLY A 61 -5.59 -1.80 20.53
N PHE A 62 -4.32 -1.61 20.12
CA PHE A 62 -3.94 -1.50 18.71
C PHE A 62 -3.60 -2.85 18.06
N LEU A 63 -3.35 -3.90 18.87
CA LEU A 63 -2.96 -5.21 18.36
C LEU A 63 -4.02 -5.88 17.45
N PRO A 64 -5.33 -5.80 17.72
CA PRO A 64 -6.33 -6.38 16.82
C PRO A 64 -6.26 -5.76 15.42
N TYR A 65 -6.06 -4.45 15.33
CA TYR A 65 -5.87 -3.76 14.05
C TYR A 65 -4.61 -4.28 13.34
N LEU A 66 -3.47 -4.36 14.04
CA LEU A 66 -2.24 -4.87 13.42
C LEU A 66 -2.38 -6.32 12.94
N ALA A 67 -3.03 -7.17 13.74
CA ALA A 67 -3.28 -8.56 13.40
C ALA A 67 -4.17 -8.67 12.15
N VAL A 68 -5.30 -7.96 12.09
CA VAL A 68 -6.23 -8.01 10.95
C VAL A 68 -5.56 -7.51 9.68
N ASN A 69 -4.82 -6.41 9.73
CA ASN A 69 -4.31 -5.76 8.52
C ASN A 69 -3.01 -6.37 8.01
N PHE A 70 -2.10 -6.78 8.90
CA PHE A 70 -0.73 -7.16 8.55
C PHE A 70 -0.36 -8.59 8.96
N GLY A 71 -0.79 -9.07 10.13
CA GLY A 71 -0.34 -10.37 10.65
C GLY A 71 -1.09 -11.59 10.11
N LEU A 72 -2.43 -11.58 10.21
CA LEU A 72 -3.28 -12.71 9.87
C LEU A 72 -3.22 -13.09 8.37
N PRO A 73 -3.19 -12.14 7.41
CA PRO A 73 -2.99 -12.48 6.00
C PRO A 73 -1.70 -13.28 5.74
N ASP A 74 -0.60 -12.89 6.38
CA ASP A 74 0.69 -13.56 6.24
C ASP A 74 0.67 -14.96 6.88
N LEU A 75 0.07 -15.09 8.07
CA LEU A 75 -0.10 -16.37 8.76
C LEU A 75 -0.92 -17.38 7.93
N LEU A 76 -1.96 -16.91 7.24
CA LEU A 76 -2.85 -17.75 6.44
C LEU A 76 -2.34 -18.01 5.02
N ARG A 77 -1.32 -17.28 4.54
CA ARG A 77 -0.76 -17.42 3.19
C ARG A 77 -0.41 -18.87 2.81
N PRO A 78 0.19 -19.72 3.67
CA PRO A 78 0.49 -21.12 3.33
C PRO A 78 -0.77 -21.97 3.05
N LEU A 79 -1.92 -21.60 3.63
CA LEU A 79 -3.19 -22.30 3.45
C LEU A 79 -3.97 -21.82 2.22
N ALA A 80 -3.52 -20.76 1.55
CA ALA A 80 -4.19 -20.17 0.40
C ALA A 80 -4.48 -21.18 -0.74
N PRO A 81 -3.57 -22.08 -1.15
CA PRO A 81 -3.85 -23.04 -2.23
C PRO A 81 -4.99 -24.00 -1.89
N LEU A 82 -5.12 -24.40 -0.62
CA LEU A 82 -6.22 -25.26 -0.17
C LEU A 82 -7.54 -24.48 -0.15
N GLY A 83 -7.51 -23.26 0.38
CA GLY A 83 -8.68 -22.36 0.41
C GLY A 83 -9.24 -22.09 -0.98
N GLN A 84 -8.39 -21.78 -1.96
CA GLN A 84 -8.78 -21.55 -3.36
C GLN A 84 -9.41 -22.78 -4.00
N ARG A 85 -8.90 -23.99 -3.72
CA ARG A 85 -9.46 -25.24 -4.22
C ARG A 85 -10.86 -25.50 -3.67
N LEU A 86 -11.06 -25.26 -2.38
CA LEU A 86 -12.35 -25.46 -1.72
C LEU A 86 -13.39 -24.41 -2.13
N ALA A 87 -12.97 -23.18 -2.33
CA ALA A 87 -13.85 -22.07 -2.71
C ALA A 87 -14.15 -22.02 -4.22
N GLY A 88 -13.61 -22.92 -5.04
CA GLY A 88 -13.78 -22.90 -6.50
C GLY A 88 -13.13 -21.70 -7.21
N SER A 89 -12.41 -20.83 -6.49
CA SER A 89 -11.90 -19.55 -6.95
C SER A 89 -10.62 -19.64 -7.80
N ARG A 90 -10.44 -20.72 -8.57
CA ARG A 90 -9.11 -21.10 -9.09
C ARG A 90 -8.41 -20.04 -9.96
N ASP A 91 -9.13 -19.07 -10.51
CA ASP A 91 -8.59 -18.10 -11.48
C ASP A 91 -8.84 -16.62 -11.17
N LEU A 92 -9.26 -16.26 -9.94
CA LEU A 92 -9.42 -14.84 -9.58
C LEU A 92 -8.07 -14.23 -9.12
N PRO A 93 -7.54 -13.19 -9.81
CA PRO A 93 -6.26 -12.58 -9.44
C PRO A 93 -6.26 -12.02 -8.02
N GLU A 94 -7.36 -11.37 -7.62
CA GLU A 94 -7.56 -10.82 -6.28
C GLU A 94 -7.51 -11.84 -5.14
N ALA A 95 -7.80 -13.11 -5.42
CA ALA A 95 -7.73 -14.20 -4.44
C ALA A 95 -6.36 -14.88 -4.39
N THR A 96 -5.44 -14.52 -5.30
CA THR A 96 -4.12 -15.15 -5.42
C THR A 96 -3.05 -14.30 -4.75
N PRO A 97 -2.34 -14.80 -3.72
CA PRO A 97 -1.25 -14.04 -3.09
C PRO A 97 -0.27 -13.47 -4.12
N LEU A 98 0.17 -12.23 -3.94
CA LEU A 98 0.84 -11.47 -5.00
C LEU A 98 2.09 -12.17 -5.55
N ALA A 99 2.92 -12.77 -4.69
CA ALA A 99 4.08 -13.55 -5.14
C ALA A 99 3.69 -14.74 -6.04
N THR A 100 2.58 -15.42 -5.74
CA THR A 100 2.06 -16.51 -6.55
C THR A 100 1.48 -15.99 -7.87
N LEU A 101 0.78 -14.86 -7.84
CA LEU A 101 0.26 -14.21 -9.04
C LEU A 101 1.40 -13.81 -9.99
N CYS A 102 2.46 -13.19 -9.46
CA CYS A 102 3.65 -12.83 -10.24
C CYS A 102 4.26 -14.05 -10.93
N ARG A 103 4.44 -15.17 -10.21
CA ARG A 103 4.95 -16.42 -10.81
C ARG A 103 4.05 -16.94 -11.92
N ARG A 104 2.71 -16.89 -11.76
CA ARG A 104 1.75 -17.32 -12.81
C ARG A 104 1.84 -16.44 -14.05
N LEU A 105 2.08 -15.15 -13.88
CA LEU A 105 2.17 -14.16 -14.96
C LEU A 105 3.57 -14.04 -15.55
N GLY A 106 4.57 -14.77 -15.03
CA GLY A 106 5.96 -14.67 -15.49
C GLY A 106 6.66 -13.37 -15.10
N ILE A 107 6.17 -12.68 -14.06
CA ILE A 107 6.73 -11.42 -13.57
C ILE A 107 7.79 -11.71 -12.49
N PRO A 108 9.03 -11.22 -12.63
CA PRO A 108 10.05 -11.32 -11.58
C PRO A 108 9.57 -10.67 -10.29
N ALA A 109 9.65 -11.39 -9.18
CA ALA A 109 9.29 -10.88 -7.86
C ALA A 109 10.42 -11.12 -6.86
N LEU A 110 10.86 -10.06 -6.18
CA LEU A 110 11.90 -10.11 -5.17
C LEU A 110 11.35 -9.69 -3.81
N ARG A 111 11.83 -10.35 -2.74
CA ARG A 111 11.60 -9.93 -1.37
C ARG A 111 12.63 -8.85 -1.02
N ILE A 112 12.18 -7.72 -0.48
CA ILE A 112 13.02 -6.53 -0.25
C ILE A 112 13.23 -6.31 1.25
N ASP A 113 14.47 -6.48 1.70
CA ASP A 113 14.91 -6.05 3.03
C ASP A 113 15.41 -4.60 3.03
N ASP A 114 16.03 -4.14 1.94
CA ASP A 114 16.43 -2.74 1.76
C ASP A 114 16.22 -2.30 0.31
N VAL A 115 15.29 -1.36 0.11
CA VAL A 115 14.99 -0.81 -1.22
C VAL A 115 16.18 -0.08 -1.86
N ASN A 116 17.14 0.35 -1.05
CA ASN A 116 18.36 1.01 -1.51
C ASN A 116 19.55 0.04 -1.62
N GLY A 117 19.32 -1.24 -1.34
CA GLY A 117 20.35 -2.28 -1.34
C GLY A 117 20.75 -2.79 -2.72
N ALA A 118 21.78 -3.64 -2.73
CA ALA A 118 22.36 -4.20 -3.95
C ALA A 118 21.37 -5.07 -4.76
N GLU A 119 20.45 -5.78 -4.09
CA GLU A 119 19.47 -6.64 -4.75
C GLU A 119 18.52 -5.83 -5.64
N VAL A 120 18.02 -4.71 -5.12
CA VAL A 120 17.15 -3.81 -5.89
C VAL A 120 17.97 -3.14 -6.99
N ALA A 121 19.19 -2.70 -6.67
CA ALA A 121 20.10 -2.14 -7.67
C ALA A 121 20.33 -3.07 -8.87
N GLN A 122 20.51 -4.37 -8.60
CA GLN A 122 20.67 -5.38 -9.64
C GLN A 122 19.38 -5.58 -10.44
N ALA A 123 18.22 -5.65 -9.78
CA ALA A 123 16.93 -5.76 -10.46
C ALA A 123 16.66 -4.59 -11.43
N PHE A 124 17.06 -3.36 -11.07
CA PHE A 124 16.99 -2.22 -11.99
C PHE A 124 17.93 -2.38 -13.19
N ALA A 125 19.15 -2.92 -12.99
CA ALA A 125 20.09 -3.16 -14.08
C ALA A 125 19.59 -4.24 -15.04
N ASP A 126 18.99 -5.31 -14.50
CA ASP A 126 18.52 -6.47 -15.28
C ASP A 126 17.22 -6.18 -16.05
N HIS A 127 16.34 -5.35 -15.49
CA HIS A 127 14.98 -5.18 -16.01
C HIS A 127 14.66 -3.79 -16.56
N ALA A 128 15.54 -2.80 -16.34
CA ALA A 128 15.47 -1.43 -16.84
C ALA A 128 14.05 -0.82 -16.82
N PRO A 129 13.44 -0.65 -15.64
CA PRO A 129 12.14 0.01 -15.52
C PRO A 129 12.23 1.51 -15.81
N ASP A 130 11.17 2.07 -16.40
CA ASP A 130 11.04 3.49 -16.67
C ASP A 130 10.47 4.28 -15.49
N LEU A 131 9.56 3.67 -14.71
CA LEU A 131 8.81 4.31 -13.63
C LEU A 131 8.74 3.43 -12.39
N ILE A 132 8.99 4.03 -11.22
CA ILE A 132 8.77 3.41 -9.92
C ILE A 132 7.34 3.69 -9.45
N ILE A 133 6.62 2.64 -9.04
CA ILE A 133 5.33 2.77 -8.36
C ILE A 133 5.45 2.19 -6.96
N ALA A 134 5.29 3.04 -5.95
CA ALA A 134 5.05 2.62 -4.58
C ALA A 134 3.53 2.51 -4.35
N PHE A 135 3.05 1.33 -3.98
CA PHE A 135 1.65 1.09 -3.66
C PHE A 135 1.59 0.47 -2.27
N HIS A 136 1.41 1.31 -1.24
CA HIS A 136 1.50 0.90 0.16
C HIS A 136 2.86 0.26 0.48
N PHE A 137 3.95 1.01 0.26
CA PHE A 137 5.31 0.54 0.54
C PHE A 137 5.88 1.25 1.78
N ASP A 138 6.65 0.55 2.58
CA ASP A 138 7.06 0.97 3.93
C ASP A 138 8.55 1.32 4.05
N GLN A 139 9.24 1.53 2.93
CA GLN A 139 10.65 1.94 2.89
C GLN A 139 10.83 3.24 2.10
N ILE A 140 11.88 3.98 2.46
CA ILE A 140 12.19 5.28 1.83
C ILE A 140 13.19 5.04 0.70
N PHE A 141 12.86 5.53 -0.49
CA PHE A 141 13.75 5.51 -1.64
C PHE A 141 14.77 6.65 -1.53
N SER A 142 16.04 6.32 -1.68
CA SER A 142 17.12 7.30 -1.88
C SER A 142 17.01 7.95 -3.25
N GLU A 143 17.60 9.15 -3.38
CA GLU A 143 17.73 9.83 -4.67
C GLU A 143 18.43 8.94 -5.71
N THR A 144 19.48 8.21 -5.30
CA THR A 144 20.18 7.25 -6.14
C THR A 144 19.27 6.15 -6.67
N THR A 145 18.33 5.66 -5.85
CA THR A 145 17.38 4.62 -6.28
C THR A 145 16.31 5.21 -7.20
N LEU A 146 15.77 6.39 -6.87
CA LEU A 146 14.80 7.08 -7.72
C LEU A 146 15.38 7.41 -9.12
N ALA A 147 16.66 7.79 -9.18
CA ALA A 147 17.35 8.13 -10.42
C ALA A 147 17.58 6.93 -11.36
N ARG A 148 17.36 5.69 -10.91
CA ARG A 148 17.46 4.49 -11.77
C ARG A 148 16.28 4.35 -12.73
N ALA A 149 15.16 5.02 -12.44
CA ALA A 149 13.99 5.10 -13.31
C ALA A 149 13.93 6.49 -13.96
N PRO A 150 14.05 6.61 -15.30
CA PRO A 150 14.00 7.89 -16.01
C PRO A 150 12.79 8.78 -15.70
N LEU A 151 11.62 8.18 -15.42
CA LEU A 151 10.40 8.89 -15.05
C LEU A 151 10.29 9.15 -13.54
N GLY A 152 11.28 8.73 -12.76
CA GLY A 152 11.33 8.82 -11.31
C GLY A 152 10.36 7.85 -10.65
N GLY A 153 9.69 8.30 -9.59
CA GLY A 153 8.76 7.47 -8.84
C GLY A 153 7.52 8.19 -8.35
N ILE A 154 6.45 7.43 -8.20
CA ILE A 154 5.14 7.88 -7.73
C ILE A 154 4.61 6.95 -6.64
N ASN A 155 3.79 7.48 -5.74
CA ASN A 155 3.22 6.75 -4.61
C ASN A 155 1.70 6.92 -4.55
N VAL A 156 1.00 5.83 -4.21
CA VAL A 156 -0.43 5.83 -3.87
C VAL A 156 -0.58 5.98 -2.36
N HIS A 157 -1.06 7.15 -1.93
CA HIS A 157 -1.28 7.46 -0.52
C HIS A 157 -2.78 7.60 -0.19
N PRO A 158 -3.35 6.80 0.74
CA PRO A 158 -4.78 6.81 1.05
C PRO A 158 -5.17 7.97 1.99
N SER A 159 -4.84 9.20 1.60
CA SER A 159 -5.36 10.44 2.19
C SER A 159 -5.53 11.53 1.14
N LEU A 160 -6.17 12.63 1.54
CA LEU A 160 -6.18 13.89 0.78
C LEU A 160 -4.97 14.74 1.16
N LEU A 161 -3.79 14.45 0.58
CA LEU A 161 -2.58 15.25 0.84
C LEU A 161 -2.83 16.76 0.59
N PRO A 162 -2.27 17.62 1.45
CA PRO A 162 -1.22 17.33 2.44
C PRO A 162 -1.73 16.79 3.78
N LEU A 163 -3.04 16.53 3.94
CA LEU A 163 -3.59 15.98 5.18
C LEU A 163 -3.13 14.53 5.41
N HIS A 164 -2.90 14.18 6.67
CA HIS A 164 -2.61 12.81 7.12
C HIS A 164 -1.41 12.15 6.40
N ARG A 165 -0.35 12.91 6.10
CA ARG A 165 0.90 12.30 5.60
C ARG A 165 1.55 11.41 6.65
N GLY A 166 2.17 10.31 6.21
CA GLY A 166 2.73 9.29 7.09
C GLY A 166 1.87 8.02 7.19
N PRO A 167 2.20 7.10 8.11
CA PRO A 167 1.55 5.81 8.19
C PRO A 167 0.09 5.91 8.65
N VAL A 168 -0.70 4.90 8.27
CA VAL A 168 -2.09 4.70 8.72
C VAL A 168 -2.99 5.95 8.61
N PRO A 169 -3.00 6.65 7.45
CA PRO A 169 -3.73 7.91 7.28
C PRO A 169 -5.23 7.79 7.57
N THR A 170 -5.83 6.63 7.32
CA THR A 170 -7.27 6.40 7.56
C THR A 170 -7.65 6.45 9.03
N ILE A 171 -6.72 6.15 9.95
CA ILE A 171 -6.94 6.32 11.39
C ILE A 171 -7.03 7.81 11.73
N HIS A 172 -6.13 8.63 11.16
CA HIS A 172 -6.11 10.08 11.40
C HIS A 172 -7.32 10.76 10.78
N ALA A 173 -7.66 10.41 9.54
CA ALA A 173 -8.85 10.91 8.86
C ALA A 173 -10.13 10.58 9.63
N LEU A 174 -10.25 9.34 10.13
CA LEU A 174 -11.40 8.91 10.93
C LEU A 174 -11.50 9.68 12.26
N ALA A 175 -10.36 10.03 12.87
CA ALA A 175 -10.30 10.73 14.15
C ALA A 175 -10.56 12.25 14.04
N GLU A 176 -10.74 12.78 12.84
CA GLU A 176 -11.10 14.19 12.60
C GLU A 176 -12.62 14.35 12.41
N ALA A 177 -13.17 15.44 12.95
CA ALA A 177 -14.61 15.68 13.06
C ALA A 177 -15.40 15.73 11.72
N LYS A 178 -14.71 15.71 10.57
CA LYS A 178 -15.32 15.72 9.24
C LYS A 178 -15.01 14.49 8.39
N GLY A 179 -14.20 13.55 8.88
CA GLY A 179 -13.92 12.29 8.17
C GLY A 179 -13.49 12.49 6.72
N ALA A 180 -12.51 13.36 6.46
CA ALA A 180 -12.09 13.68 5.10
C ALA A 180 -11.28 12.53 4.50
N PHE A 181 -11.95 11.61 3.82
CA PHE A 181 -11.33 10.49 3.14
C PHE A 181 -11.08 10.80 1.67
N GLY A 182 -9.98 10.25 1.18
CA GLY A 182 -9.62 10.33 -0.23
C GLY A 182 -8.29 9.66 -0.46
N VAL A 183 -7.87 9.66 -1.72
CA VAL A 183 -6.62 9.06 -2.16
C VAL A 183 -5.86 10.06 -3.01
N THR A 184 -4.55 10.05 -2.85
CA THR A 184 -3.64 10.90 -3.61
C THR A 184 -2.58 10.04 -4.29
N ILE A 185 -2.32 10.31 -5.55
CA ILE A 185 -1.10 9.88 -6.22
C ILE A 185 -0.16 11.07 -6.30
N HIS A 186 1.04 10.92 -5.79
CA HIS A 186 2.04 12.00 -5.75
C HIS A 186 3.42 11.48 -6.14
N ARG A 187 4.32 12.39 -6.53
CA ARG A 187 5.73 12.05 -6.76
C ARG A 187 6.40 11.58 -5.47
N LEU A 188 7.28 10.59 -5.56
CA LEU A 188 8.20 10.27 -4.47
C LEU A 188 9.21 11.41 -4.31
N ALA A 189 9.53 11.75 -3.05
CA ALA A 189 10.43 12.82 -2.68
C ALA A 189 11.26 12.40 -1.45
N ALA A 190 12.30 13.16 -1.11
CA ALA A 190 13.16 12.87 0.03
C ALA A 190 12.41 12.82 1.38
N ALA A 191 11.39 13.67 1.55
CA ALA A 191 10.49 13.61 2.70
C ALA A 191 9.22 12.83 2.39
N ILE A 192 8.76 12.04 3.36
CA ILE A 192 7.60 11.14 3.24
C ILE A 192 6.35 11.91 2.80
N ASP A 193 5.72 11.52 1.71
CA ASP A 193 4.47 12.10 1.21
C ASP A 193 4.47 13.64 1.07
N THR A 194 5.58 14.22 0.60
CA THR A 194 5.69 15.68 0.32
C THR A 194 5.86 16.03 -1.15
N GLY A 195 5.93 15.05 -2.04
CA GLY A 195 6.10 15.31 -3.46
C GLY A 195 4.85 15.92 -4.10
N ALA A 196 5.02 16.45 -5.31
CA ALA A 196 3.92 17.10 -6.04
C ALA A 196 2.76 16.12 -6.27
N ILE A 197 1.54 16.60 -6.03
CA ILE A 197 0.29 15.85 -6.22
C ILE A 197 0.02 15.74 -7.72
N LEU A 198 -0.09 14.52 -8.22
CA LEU A 198 -0.35 14.21 -9.64
C LEU A 198 -1.84 14.02 -9.90
N ALA A 199 -2.51 13.31 -8.98
CA ALA A 199 -3.93 13.07 -9.01
C ALA A 199 -4.46 12.93 -7.59
N GLN A 200 -5.68 13.37 -7.33
CA GLN A 200 -6.29 13.27 -6.01
C GLN A 200 -7.81 13.15 -6.16
N GLU A 201 -8.43 12.30 -5.34
CA GLU A 201 -9.87 12.08 -5.36
C GLU A 201 -10.42 11.92 -3.95
N ALA A 202 -11.47 12.69 -3.63
CA ALA A 202 -12.21 12.54 -2.38
C ALA A 202 -13.18 11.35 -2.48
N VAL A 203 -13.32 10.62 -1.38
CA VAL A 203 -14.15 9.41 -1.34
C VAL A 203 -15.12 9.52 -0.18
N ALA A 204 -16.41 9.52 -0.49
CA ALA A 204 -17.45 9.44 0.53
C ALA A 204 -17.50 8.02 1.12
N LEU A 205 -17.40 7.90 2.44
CA LEU A 205 -17.51 6.64 3.15
C LEU A 205 -18.67 6.69 4.17
N PRO A 206 -19.27 5.53 4.51
CA PRO A 206 -20.30 5.47 5.56
C PRO A 206 -19.78 5.95 6.91
N ALA A 207 -20.65 6.51 7.74
CA ALA A 207 -20.28 7.07 9.05
C ALA A 207 -19.68 6.00 10.00
N GLU A 208 -20.14 4.75 9.88
CA GLU A 208 -19.74 3.63 10.70
C GLU A 208 -18.54 2.83 10.17
N VAL A 209 -17.87 3.35 9.13
CA VAL A 209 -16.71 2.73 8.50
C VAL A 209 -15.57 2.53 9.51
N THR A 210 -14.89 1.38 9.43
CA THR A 210 -13.69 1.13 10.21
C THR A 210 -12.46 1.72 9.51
N ALA A 211 -11.39 2.01 10.24
CA ALA A 211 -10.14 2.46 9.61
C ALA A 211 -9.59 1.44 8.58
N THR A 212 -9.75 0.14 8.84
CA THR A 212 -9.42 -0.95 7.91
C THR A 212 -10.26 -0.89 6.64
N ARG A 213 -11.59 -0.84 6.76
CA ARG A 213 -12.46 -0.82 5.57
C ARG A 213 -12.30 0.46 4.77
N ALA A 214 -12.07 1.59 5.44
CA ALA A 214 -11.71 2.83 4.76
C ALA A 214 -10.43 2.63 3.94
N ALA A 215 -9.38 2.03 4.51
CA ALA A 215 -8.14 1.77 3.79
C ALA A 215 -8.33 0.83 2.59
N VAL A 216 -9.15 -0.22 2.72
CA VAL A 216 -9.54 -1.10 1.59
C VAL A 216 -10.17 -0.29 0.45
N ARG A 217 -11.20 0.50 0.77
CA ARG A 217 -11.92 1.33 -0.23
C ARG A 217 -11.02 2.36 -0.88
N LEU A 218 -10.11 2.99 -0.12
CA LEU A 218 -9.21 4.00 -0.65
C LEU A 218 -8.11 3.42 -1.52
N HIS A 219 -7.62 2.20 -1.23
CA HIS A 219 -6.69 1.52 -2.13
C HIS A 219 -7.36 1.03 -3.41
N ASP A 220 -8.61 0.56 -3.36
CA ASP A 220 -9.41 0.27 -4.55
C ASP A 220 -9.56 1.52 -5.43
N GLN A 221 -9.91 2.67 -4.83
CA GLN A 221 -9.97 3.94 -5.56
C GLN A 221 -8.60 4.39 -6.07
N GLY A 222 -7.54 4.19 -5.28
CA GLY A 222 -6.17 4.50 -5.65
C GLY A 222 -5.71 3.75 -6.88
N ARG A 223 -6.13 2.49 -7.05
CA ARG A 223 -5.89 1.72 -8.27
C ARG A 223 -6.57 2.37 -9.49
N VAL A 224 -7.86 2.71 -9.38
CA VAL A 224 -8.60 3.35 -10.47
C VAL A 224 -7.93 4.68 -10.87
N LEU A 225 -7.51 5.46 -9.87
CA LEU A 225 -6.80 6.71 -10.10
C LEU A 225 -5.42 6.49 -10.75
N MET A 226 -4.73 5.41 -10.39
CA MET A 226 -3.44 5.02 -10.96
C MET A 226 -3.59 4.59 -12.41
N ASP A 227 -4.61 3.81 -12.75
CA ASP A 227 -4.89 3.38 -14.12
C ASP A 227 -5.10 4.60 -15.04
N ARG A 228 -5.85 5.60 -14.57
CA ARG A 228 -6.05 6.87 -15.30
C ARG A 228 -4.74 7.63 -15.50
N LEU A 229 -3.92 7.75 -14.45
CA LEU A 229 -2.64 8.45 -14.50
C LEU A 229 -1.64 7.74 -15.42
N LEU A 230 -1.58 6.40 -15.39
CA LEU A 230 -0.72 5.63 -16.29
C LEU A 230 -1.12 5.82 -17.75
N GLY A 231 -2.42 5.84 -18.06
CA GLY A 231 -2.91 6.16 -19.41
C GLY A 231 -2.49 7.56 -19.87
N GLN A 232 -2.47 8.55 -18.96
CA GLN A 232 -1.95 9.89 -19.24
C GLN A 232 -0.43 9.86 -19.50
N ILE A 233 0.34 9.18 -18.64
CA ILE A 233 1.80 9.06 -18.77
C ILE A 233 2.18 8.36 -20.09
N GLU A 234 1.44 7.33 -20.49
CA GLU A 234 1.66 6.63 -21.75
C GLU A 234 1.39 7.53 -22.97
N ALA A 235 0.32 8.34 -22.91
CA ALA A 235 -0.03 9.27 -23.98
C ALA A 235 0.98 10.43 -24.10
N GLU A 236 1.44 10.99 -22.98
CA GLU A 236 2.33 12.15 -22.94
C GLU A 236 3.82 11.77 -22.97
N GLY A 237 4.17 10.52 -22.63
CA GLY A 237 5.53 10.02 -22.47
C GLY A 237 6.30 10.62 -21.29
N THR A 238 5.61 11.31 -20.38
CA THR A 238 6.21 11.94 -19.21
C THR A 238 5.25 11.90 -18.04
N VAL A 239 5.79 11.98 -16.81
CA VAL A 239 4.96 12.17 -15.62
C VAL A 239 4.56 13.64 -15.55
N PRO A 240 3.26 13.96 -15.39
CA PRO A 240 2.81 15.35 -15.25
C PRO A 240 3.57 16.08 -14.14
N PRO A 241 3.80 17.40 -14.24
CA PRO A 241 4.55 18.14 -13.21
C PRO A 241 3.90 18.03 -11.83
N GLY A 242 2.56 17.98 -11.78
CA GLY A 242 1.78 17.94 -10.56
C GLY A 242 1.68 19.29 -9.87
N ARG A 243 0.98 19.32 -8.73
CA ARG A 243 0.80 20.52 -7.90
C ARG A 243 1.53 20.35 -6.58
N THR A 244 2.47 21.23 -6.29
CA THR A 244 3.10 21.33 -4.96
C THR A 244 2.19 22.06 -4.00
N VAL A 245 2.11 21.57 -2.76
CA VAL A 245 1.31 22.14 -1.68
C VAL A 245 2.19 22.34 -0.44
N PRO A 246 1.85 23.27 0.47
CA PRO A 246 2.57 23.41 1.72
C PRO A 246 2.59 22.09 2.51
N VAL A 247 3.77 21.73 3.02
CA VAL A 247 3.94 20.51 3.82
C VAL A 247 3.25 20.69 5.16
N GLN A 248 2.36 19.76 5.50
CA GLN A 248 1.69 19.69 6.80
C GLN A 248 2.50 18.84 7.80
N PRO A 249 2.18 18.91 9.11
CA PRO A 249 2.79 18.06 10.11
C PRO A 249 2.67 16.56 9.77
N TYR A 250 3.71 15.81 10.13
CA TYR A 250 3.75 14.36 9.94
C TYR A 250 2.84 13.64 10.96
N CYS A 251 1.99 12.74 10.48
CA CYS A 251 1.09 11.93 11.30
C CYS A 251 1.67 10.51 11.48
N GLY A 252 2.27 10.24 12.64
CA GLY A 252 2.79 8.91 12.97
C GLY A 252 1.71 7.91 13.36
N PHE A 253 2.11 6.69 13.74
CA PHE A 253 1.17 5.72 14.33
C PHE A 253 0.43 6.29 15.55
N PRO A 254 -0.84 5.90 15.80
CA PRO A 254 -1.64 6.49 16.85
C PRO A 254 -1.07 6.18 18.24
N ASP A 255 -1.08 7.16 19.14
CA ASP A 255 -0.75 6.96 20.54
C ASP A 255 -1.98 6.51 21.35
N ARG A 256 -1.77 6.21 22.64
CA ARG A 256 -2.85 5.80 23.56
C ARG A 256 -3.94 6.87 23.70
N ALA A 257 -3.59 8.15 23.62
CA ALA A 257 -4.53 9.25 23.82
C ALA A 257 -5.50 9.37 22.63
N LEU A 258 -4.96 9.28 21.41
CA LEU A 258 -5.74 9.23 20.18
C LEU A 258 -6.68 8.02 20.18
N LEU A 259 -6.18 6.83 20.50
CA LEU A 259 -7.00 5.62 20.55
C LEU A 259 -8.10 5.68 21.61
N ALA A 260 -7.82 6.26 22.78
CA ALA A 260 -8.82 6.46 23.82
C ALA A 260 -9.91 7.44 23.38
N ARG A 261 -9.54 8.53 22.70
CA ARG A 261 -10.50 9.49 22.12
C ARG A 261 -11.39 8.81 21.08
N MET A 262 -10.78 8.14 20.10
CA MET A 262 -11.52 7.41 19.07
C MET A 262 -12.55 6.44 19.67
N ARG A 263 -12.17 5.69 20.71
CA ARG A 263 -13.09 4.77 21.40
C ARG A 263 -14.26 5.52 22.05
N ARG A 264 -14.03 6.66 22.70
CA ARG A 264 -15.10 7.49 23.30
C ARG A 264 -16.06 8.00 22.23
N ASP A 265 -15.55 8.32 21.06
CA ASP A 265 -16.32 8.84 19.93
C ASP A 265 -16.98 7.72 19.10
N GLY A 266 -16.90 6.46 19.55
CA GLY A 266 -17.49 5.31 18.86
C GLY A 266 -16.77 4.89 17.57
N LEU A 267 -15.60 5.45 17.30
CA LEU A 267 -14.81 5.18 16.10
C LEU A 267 -14.04 3.86 16.24
N ARG A 268 -14.07 3.05 15.19
CA ARG A 268 -13.51 1.69 15.20
C ARG A 268 -12.32 1.58 14.25
N LEU A 269 -11.24 0.95 14.72
CA LEU A 269 -10.11 0.63 13.84
C LEU A 269 -10.42 -0.55 12.92
N THR A 270 -11.10 -1.56 13.45
CA THR A 270 -11.44 -2.82 12.78
C THR A 270 -12.71 -3.40 13.43
N ASP A 271 -13.45 -4.25 12.71
CA ASP A 271 -14.60 -5.01 13.21
C ASP A 271 -14.54 -6.51 12.85
N ALA A 272 -15.57 -7.28 13.20
CA ALA A 272 -15.66 -8.72 12.92
C ALA A 272 -15.74 -9.04 11.42
N ARG A 273 -16.29 -8.13 10.60
CA ARG A 273 -16.34 -8.30 9.15
C ARG A 273 -14.94 -8.10 8.56
N ASP A 274 -14.17 -7.15 9.06
CA ASP A 274 -12.76 -6.98 8.65
C ASP A 274 -11.91 -8.23 8.98
N LEU A 275 -12.18 -8.87 10.12
CA LEU A 275 -11.54 -10.15 10.48
C LEU A 275 -11.95 -11.27 9.52
N GLN A 276 -13.23 -11.34 9.15
CA GLN A 276 -13.71 -12.29 8.15
C GLN A 276 -13.01 -12.07 6.80
N ASP A 277 -12.91 -10.82 6.34
CA ASP A 277 -12.23 -10.44 5.10
C ASP A 277 -10.74 -10.82 5.14
N ALA A 278 -10.08 -10.66 6.28
CA ALA A 278 -8.70 -11.10 6.47
C ALA A 278 -8.55 -12.62 6.32
N MET A 279 -9.49 -13.39 6.88
CA MET A 279 -9.50 -14.86 6.80
C MET A 279 -9.84 -15.38 5.40
N THR A 280 -10.62 -14.62 4.63
CA THR A 280 -11.06 -14.99 3.29
C THR A 280 -10.27 -14.29 2.20
N LEU A 281 -9.20 -13.54 2.49
CA LEU A 281 -8.43 -12.78 1.50
C LEU A 281 -7.89 -13.62 0.32
N SER A 282 -7.77 -14.94 0.50
CA SER A 282 -7.36 -15.89 -0.54
C SER A 282 -8.48 -16.80 -1.04
N ARG A 283 -9.72 -16.55 -0.65
CA ARG A 283 -10.94 -17.15 -1.19
C ARG A 283 -11.56 -16.06 -2.06
N GLY A 284 -11.85 -16.35 -3.33
CA GLY A 284 -12.56 -15.38 -4.17
C GLY A 284 -13.90 -15.01 -3.55
N ASP A 285 -14.40 -13.82 -3.90
CA ASP A 285 -15.74 -13.38 -3.49
C ASP A 285 -16.85 -14.20 -4.17
#